data_AF-A0A0M0JPF9-F1
#
_entry.id   AF-A0A0M0JPF9-F1
#
_cell.length_a   1.000
_cell.length_b   1.000
_cell.length_c   1.000
_cell.angle_alpha   90.00
_cell.angle_beta   90.00
_cell.angle_gamma   90.00
#
_symmetry.space_group_name_H-M   'P 1'
#
loop_
_entity.id
_entity.type
_entity.pdbx_description
1 polymer ?
#
loop_
_entity_poly.entity_id
_entity_poly.type
_entity_poly.pdbx_seq_one_letter_code
_entity_poly.pdbx_strand_id
1 'polypeptide(L)'
;MPGLAVPATIPTTHALESEPVKSEMNGEVIIPIPSRRLWRWNVGMSIFHGILLIATCVIGNLELRVPVYGSSVKLRVGMGNSSAGWALAPDTDTRVGWMYMTSLVALFFGMSCGFHFGNAFIWRKYYEYALERAYAPFRWIEYSGSASVMILILSYTSGTLLSPMLVSLFALTMITMYFGHLHEVICRPKSLDEWECKNKLWRLQAHLLGYVPQCFAWGLIIAQFMDAGGKTTTDASGQTRQMPKFVYAIVFGEMAVFWSFGVVQLIVSLRPPSKYCQGEIAYMWLSLFAKGFLGIIVLGNVLILDNFTDIYENS
;
A
#
# COMPACT_ATOMS: atom_id res chain seq x y z
N MET A 1 -29.46 -60.14 -16.03
CA MET A 1 -28.47 -59.33 -15.29
C MET A 1 -28.60 -59.70 -13.81
N PRO A 2 -27.50 -60.10 -13.14
CA PRO A 2 -27.55 -60.60 -11.78
C PRO A 2 -27.66 -59.44 -10.78
N GLY A 3 -28.65 -59.53 -9.89
CA GLY A 3 -28.79 -58.67 -8.71
C GLY A 3 -27.79 -59.07 -7.64
N LEU A 4 -27.02 -58.10 -7.17
CA LEU A 4 -26.01 -58.28 -6.13
C LEU A 4 -26.64 -58.52 -4.75
N ALA A 5 -25.96 -59.40 -4.01
CA ALA A 5 -26.27 -59.85 -2.66
C ALA A 5 -26.00 -58.79 -1.55
N VAL A 6 -26.68 -58.99 -0.43
CA VAL A 6 -26.46 -58.40 0.91
C VAL A 6 -25.87 -59.56 1.75
N PRO A 7 -24.82 -59.44 2.63
CA PRO A 7 -24.94 -58.67 3.89
C PRO A 7 -23.64 -58.18 4.61
N ALA A 8 -23.90 -57.27 5.57
CA ALA A 8 -23.26 -57.03 6.89
C ALA A 8 -21.76 -57.28 7.13
N THR A 9 -21.07 -56.26 7.67
CA THR A 9 -20.21 -56.39 8.88
C THR A 9 -19.80 -54.99 9.37
N ILE A 10 -20.08 -54.71 10.65
CA ILE A 10 -19.46 -53.63 11.44
C ILE A 10 -18.19 -54.23 12.04
N PRO A 11 -17.00 -53.66 11.85
CA PRO A 11 -15.83 -54.05 12.63
C PRO A 11 -15.77 -53.20 13.90
N THR A 12 -15.92 -53.85 15.05
CA THR A 12 -15.47 -53.32 16.34
C THR A 12 -14.06 -53.80 16.66
N THR A 13 -13.29 -52.89 17.27
CA THR A 13 -12.14 -53.06 18.16
C THR A 13 -10.71 -53.00 17.60
N HIS A 14 -9.91 -52.27 18.39
CA HIS A 14 -8.45 -52.27 18.56
C HIS A 14 -7.57 -51.41 17.65
N ALA A 15 -7.14 -50.29 18.27
CA ALA A 15 -5.82 -49.66 18.20
C ALA A 15 -5.13 -49.65 16.82
N LEU A 16 -5.30 -48.54 16.10
CA LEU A 16 -4.43 -48.17 15.00
C LEU A 16 -4.13 -46.67 15.09
N GLU A 17 -2.84 -46.40 15.30
CA GLU A 17 -2.04 -45.34 14.69
C GLU A 17 -2.62 -43.92 14.68
N SER A 18 -1.85 -43.00 15.27
CA SER A 18 -1.95 -41.56 15.09
C SER A 18 -2.24 -41.23 13.62
N GLU A 19 -3.44 -40.73 13.33
CA GLU A 19 -3.77 -40.21 12.00
C GLU A 19 -2.65 -39.25 11.59
N PRO A 20 -2.05 -39.41 10.40
CA PRO A 20 -1.16 -38.40 9.88
C PRO A 20 -1.96 -37.10 9.79
N VAL A 21 -1.48 -36.06 10.48
CA VAL A 21 -1.95 -34.68 10.32
C VAL A 21 -2.13 -34.45 8.82
N LYS A 22 -3.26 -33.85 8.42
CA LYS A 22 -3.64 -33.49 7.04
C LYS A 22 -2.61 -32.56 6.35
N SER A 23 -1.34 -32.93 6.28
CA SER A 23 -0.22 -32.09 5.83
C SER A 23 0.11 -32.31 4.36
N GLU A 24 -0.38 -33.39 3.74
CA GLU A 24 -0.11 -33.73 2.35
C GLU A 24 -1.40 -34.20 1.66
N MET A 25 -2.03 -33.30 0.91
CA MET A 25 -3.07 -33.65 -0.04
C MET A 25 -2.47 -33.45 -1.43
N ASN A 26 -2.27 -34.54 -2.19
CA ASN A 26 -1.63 -34.52 -3.52
C ASN A 26 -0.19 -33.94 -3.57
N GLY A 27 0.60 -34.08 -2.49
CA GLY A 27 1.98 -33.57 -2.44
C GLY A 27 2.11 -32.05 -2.22
N GLU A 28 1.00 -31.35 -2.03
CA GLU A 28 1.02 -29.94 -1.58
C GLU A 28 1.02 -29.85 -0.05
N VAL A 29 1.91 -29.00 0.47
CA VAL A 29 2.03 -28.71 1.90
C VAL A 29 0.97 -27.69 2.30
N ILE A 30 0.11 -28.08 3.23
CA ILE A 30 -0.96 -27.22 3.77
C ILE A 30 -0.55 -26.71 5.15
N ILE A 31 -0.41 -25.39 5.29
CA ILE A 31 -0.12 -24.78 6.60
C ILE A 31 -1.40 -24.51 7.40
N PRO A 32 -1.37 -24.60 8.73
CA PRO A 32 -2.56 -24.35 9.56
C PRO A 32 -2.95 -22.87 9.53
N ILE A 33 -4.23 -22.59 9.27
CA ILE A 33 -4.78 -21.22 9.28
C ILE A 33 -5.83 -21.04 10.39
N PRO A 34 -5.81 -19.94 11.16
CA PRO A 34 -6.84 -19.66 12.15
C PRO A 34 -8.08 -19.01 11.49
N SER A 35 -8.81 -19.75 10.65
CA SER A 35 -9.91 -19.27 9.79
C SER A 35 -10.91 -18.35 10.51
N ARG A 36 -11.44 -18.77 11.67
CA ARG A 36 -12.40 -17.94 12.46
C ARG A 36 -11.80 -16.61 12.91
N ARG A 37 -10.51 -16.59 13.26
CA ARG A 37 -9.81 -15.38 13.69
C ARG A 37 -9.54 -14.46 12.51
N LEU A 38 -9.09 -15.00 11.37
CA LEU A 38 -8.89 -14.25 10.13
C LEU A 38 -10.19 -13.62 9.62
N TRP A 39 -11.30 -14.35 9.69
CA TRP A 39 -12.61 -13.82 9.36
C TRP A 39 -12.99 -12.63 10.27
N ARG A 40 -12.85 -12.77 11.59
CA ARG A 40 -13.11 -11.67 12.55
C ARG A 40 -12.25 -10.44 12.27
N TRP A 41 -10.97 -10.64 11.97
CA TRP A 41 -10.07 -9.52 11.65
C TRP A 41 -10.45 -8.85 10.34
N ASN A 42 -10.72 -9.57 9.26
CA ASN A 42 -11.17 -8.96 8.00
C ASN A 42 -12.50 -8.20 8.18
N VAL A 43 -13.46 -8.75 8.94
CA VAL A 43 -14.70 -8.01 9.26
C VAL A 43 -14.38 -6.72 10.03
N GLY A 44 -13.55 -6.79 11.07
CA GLY A 44 -13.17 -5.62 11.85
C GLY A 44 -12.46 -4.56 11.00
N MET A 45 -11.47 -4.96 10.19
CA MET A 45 -10.73 -4.04 9.32
C MET A 45 -11.65 -3.41 8.25
N SER A 46 -12.57 -4.19 7.68
CA SER A 46 -13.58 -3.66 6.75
C SER A 46 -14.44 -2.58 7.40
N ILE A 47 -14.93 -2.83 8.64
CA ILE A 47 -15.71 -1.85 9.39
C ILE A 47 -14.88 -0.59 9.69
N PHE A 48 -13.66 -0.71 10.19
CA PHE A 48 -12.83 0.45 10.52
C PHE A 48 -12.49 1.29 9.28
N HIS A 49 -12.08 0.66 8.18
CA HIS A 49 -11.85 1.38 6.92
C HIS A 49 -13.15 1.98 6.36
N GLY A 50 -14.28 1.29 6.50
CA GLY A 50 -15.59 1.81 6.11
C GLY A 50 -16.01 3.04 6.91
N ILE A 51 -15.78 3.06 8.23
CA ILE A 51 -16.02 4.23 9.08
C ILE A 51 -15.14 5.41 8.62
N LEU A 52 -13.86 5.17 8.37
CA LEU A 52 -12.93 6.21 7.91
C LEU A 52 -13.28 6.73 6.51
N LEU A 53 -13.72 5.85 5.60
CA LEU A 53 -14.27 6.22 4.30
C LEU A 53 -15.49 7.15 4.47
N ILE A 54 -16.49 6.72 5.24
CA ILE A 54 -17.72 7.49 5.45
C ILE A 54 -17.39 8.84 6.09
N ALA A 55 -16.55 8.86 7.12
CA ALA A 55 -16.12 10.10 7.77
C ALA A 55 -15.44 11.03 6.78
N THR A 56 -14.55 10.52 5.92
CA THR A 56 -13.88 11.31 4.88
C THR A 56 -14.89 11.92 3.90
N CYS A 57 -15.85 11.14 3.41
CA CYS A 57 -16.84 11.62 2.44
C CYS A 57 -17.86 12.60 3.03
N VAL A 58 -18.19 12.47 4.32
CA VAL A 58 -19.19 13.32 5.00
C VAL A 58 -18.56 14.63 5.51
N ILE A 59 -17.33 14.56 6.03
CA ILE A 59 -16.67 15.69 6.68
C ILE A 59 -15.77 16.45 5.70
N GLY A 60 -15.12 15.74 4.77
CA GLY A 60 -14.19 16.35 3.82
C GLY A 60 -14.91 17.08 2.70
N ASN A 61 -14.34 18.19 2.26
CA ASN A 61 -14.79 18.93 1.09
C ASN A 61 -14.48 18.12 -0.19
N LEU A 62 -15.51 17.56 -0.83
CA LEU A 62 -15.37 16.75 -2.05
C LEU A 62 -14.93 17.56 -3.27
N GLU A 63 -15.12 18.87 -3.24
CA GLU A 63 -14.69 19.79 -4.31
C GLU A 63 -13.24 20.23 -4.15
N LEU A 64 -12.62 19.97 -2.99
CA LEU A 64 -11.23 20.33 -2.71
C LEU A 64 -10.29 19.67 -3.72
N ARG A 65 -9.75 20.51 -4.59
CA ARG A 65 -8.83 20.15 -5.65
C ARG A 65 -7.57 20.99 -5.58
N VAL A 66 -6.46 20.37 -5.95
CA VAL A 66 -5.13 20.98 -5.92
C VAL A 66 -4.49 20.88 -7.32
N PRO A 67 -3.81 21.92 -7.81
CA PRO A 67 -3.32 21.95 -9.18
C PRO A 67 -2.12 21.02 -9.35
N VAL A 68 -2.03 20.42 -10.54
CA VAL A 68 -0.88 19.62 -10.99
C VAL A 68 -0.28 20.28 -12.22
N TYR A 69 1.04 20.41 -12.24
CA TYR A 69 1.79 21.10 -13.30
C TYR A 69 2.50 20.13 -14.23
N GLY A 70 2.66 20.51 -15.49
CA GLY A 70 3.39 19.73 -16.48
C GLY A 70 4.90 19.96 -16.40
N SER A 71 5.65 19.20 -17.20
CA SER A 71 7.09 19.42 -17.44
C SER A 71 7.33 20.07 -18.81
N SER A 72 6.43 20.97 -19.22
CA SER A 72 6.50 21.65 -20.51
C SER A 72 7.79 22.47 -20.63
N VAL A 73 8.24 22.66 -21.87
CA VAL A 73 9.43 23.46 -22.18
C VAL A 73 9.11 24.49 -23.25
N LYS A 74 9.70 25.67 -23.13
CA LYS A 74 9.67 26.74 -24.14
C LYS A 74 11.03 26.80 -24.83
N LEU A 75 11.02 26.88 -26.17
CA LEU A 75 12.22 27.17 -26.94
C LEU A 75 12.60 28.64 -26.75
N ARG A 76 13.82 28.89 -26.28
CA ARG A 76 14.40 30.23 -26.20
C ARG A 76 15.50 30.35 -27.23
N VAL A 77 15.48 31.44 -27.99
CA VAL A 77 16.51 31.77 -28.98
C VAL A 77 17.25 33.00 -28.50
N GLY A 78 18.58 32.90 -28.43
CA GLY A 78 19.45 34.00 -28.00
C GLY A 78 19.50 35.11 -29.05
N MET A 79 19.38 36.36 -28.62
CA MET A 79 19.59 37.52 -29.50
C MET A 79 21.09 37.76 -29.67
N GLY A 80 21.69 37.23 -30.74
CA GLY A 80 23.09 37.48 -31.10
C GLY A 80 23.30 37.49 -32.61
N ASN A 81 24.14 38.41 -33.10
CA ASN A 81 24.38 38.68 -34.54
C ASN A 81 25.21 37.61 -35.27
N SER A 82 25.56 36.50 -34.64
CA SER A 82 26.33 35.42 -35.26
C SER A 82 25.93 34.10 -34.63
N SER A 83 25.11 33.33 -35.35
CA SER A 83 24.55 32.03 -34.94
C SER A 83 23.75 32.08 -33.64
N ALA A 84 22.49 32.51 -33.72
CA ALA A 84 21.59 32.55 -32.57
C ALA A 84 21.49 31.17 -31.89
N GLY A 85 22.17 31.02 -30.74
CA GLY A 85 22.08 29.81 -29.92
C GLY A 85 20.65 29.60 -29.43
N TRP A 86 20.27 28.36 -29.20
CA TRP A 86 18.94 28.02 -28.70
C TRP A 86 19.04 27.10 -27.48
N ALA A 87 18.05 27.19 -26.59
CA ALA A 87 17.93 26.31 -25.43
C ALA A 87 16.46 26.04 -25.12
N LEU A 88 16.19 24.86 -24.55
CA LEU A 88 14.92 24.58 -23.90
C LEU A 88 14.95 25.15 -22.48
N ALA A 89 13.94 25.94 -22.14
CA ALA A 89 13.75 26.45 -20.79
C ALA A 89 12.46 25.86 -20.19
N PRO A 90 12.41 25.59 -18.87
CA PRO A 90 11.22 25.09 -18.23
C PRO A 90 10.07 26.09 -18.36
N ASP A 91 8.86 25.56 -18.57
CA ASP A 91 7.61 26.30 -18.54
C ASP A 91 6.84 25.93 -17.26
N THR A 92 7.14 26.64 -16.19
CA THR A 92 6.73 26.30 -14.81
C THR A 92 5.26 26.58 -14.51
N ASP A 93 4.60 27.38 -15.35
CA ASP A 93 3.28 27.94 -15.02
C ASP A 93 2.14 27.12 -15.67
N THR A 94 2.48 26.14 -16.50
CA THR A 94 1.50 25.35 -17.24
C THR A 94 0.88 24.27 -16.34
N ARG A 95 -0.30 24.57 -15.80
CA ARG A 95 -1.18 23.60 -15.12
C ARG A 95 -1.76 22.61 -16.14
N VAL A 96 -1.65 21.32 -15.85
CA VAL A 96 -2.12 20.22 -16.72
C VAL A 96 -3.31 19.46 -16.16
N GLY A 97 -3.66 19.66 -14.89
CA GLY A 97 -4.81 19.01 -14.29
C GLY A 97 -5.03 19.35 -12.83
N TRP A 98 -5.94 18.59 -12.23
CA TRP A 98 -6.37 18.72 -10.85
C TRP A 98 -6.34 17.38 -10.14
N MET A 99 -5.98 17.40 -8.87
CA MET A 99 -6.03 16.24 -7.99
C MET A 99 -7.03 16.51 -6.86
N TYR A 100 -8.02 15.62 -6.71
CA TYR A 100 -9.08 15.75 -5.71
C TYR A 100 -8.68 15.04 -4.43
N MET A 101 -8.20 15.78 -3.43
CA MET A 101 -7.53 15.18 -2.26
C MET A 101 -8.49 14.36 -1.41
N THR A 102 -9.71 14.85 -1.20
CA THR A 102 -10.74 14.11 -0.44
C THR A 102 -11.09 12.80 -1.12
N SER A 103 -11.25 12.83 -2.45
CA SER A 103 -11.52 11.64 -3.25
C SER A 103 -10.38 10.62 -3.20
N LEU A 104 -9.12 11.06 -3.18
CA LEU A 104 -7.97 10.15 -3.03
C LEU A 104 -7.93 9.49 -1.65
N VAL A 105 -8.22 10.24 -0.58
CA VAL A 105 -8.30 9.68 0.77
C VAL A 105 -9.43 8.66 0.88
N ALA A 106 -10.62 9.02 0.38
CA ALA A 106 -11.75 8.10 0.29
C ALA A 106 -11.40 6.85 -0.52
N LEU A 107 -10.70 7.00 -1.66
CA LEU A 107 -10.35 5.90 -2.54
C LEU A 107 -9.47 4.86 -1.85
N PHE A 108 -8.42 5.26 -1.12
CA PHE A 108 -7.56 4.26 -0.46
C PHE A 108 -8.28 3.57 0.71
N PHE A 109 -9.16 4.27 1.45
CA PHE A 109 -9.98 3.65 2.48
C PHE A 109 -11.00 2.68 1.88
N GLY A 110 -11.64 3.07 0.78
CA GLY A 110 -12.61 2.26 0.05
C GLY A 110 -11.99 0.99 -0.52
N MET A 111 -10.79 1.05 -1.08
CA MET A 111 -10.07 -0.14 -1.53
C MET A 111 -9.84 -1.12 -0.38
N SER A 112 -9.24 -0.68 0.75
CA SER A 112 -9.02 -1.60 1.89
C SER A 112 -10.34 -2.12 2.48
N CYS A 113 -11.37 -1.28 2.60
CA CYS A 113 -12.69 -1.68 3.04
C CYS A 113 -13.27 -2.81 2.17
N GLY A 114 -13.23 -2.63 0.84
CA GLY A 114 -13.73 -3.59 -0.14
C GLY A 114 -12.95 -4.89 -0.15
N PHE A 115 -11.61 -4.84 -0.09
CA PHE A 115 -10.79 -6.06 -0.07
C PHE A 115 -10.97 -6.86 1.23
N HIS A 116 -11.04 -6.20 2.38
CA HIS A 116 -11.33 -6.87 3.64
C HIS A 116 -12.75 -7.46 3.67
N PHE A 117 -13.74 -6.74 3.14
CA PHE A 117 -15.10 -7.27 2.97
C PHE A 117 -15.09 -8.51 2.06
N GLY A 118 -14.39 -8.44 0.93
CA GLY A 118 -14.28 -9.54 -0.01
C GLY A 118 -13.57 -10.77 0.59
N ASN A 119 -12.47 -10.57 1.32
CA ASN A 119 -11.78 -11.64 2.06
C ASN A 119 -12.68 -12.28 3.13
N ALA A 120 -13.59 -11.52 3.73
CA ALA A 120 -14.52 -12.03 4.74
C ALA A 120 -15.75 -12.74 4.15
N PHE A 121 -16.27 -12.29 3.01
CA PHE A 121 -17.60 -12.67 2.52
C PHE A 121 -17.67 -13.14 1.07
N ILE A 122 -16.94 -12.51 0.14
CA ILE A 122 -17.09 -12.76 -1.30
C ILE A 122 -16.19 -13.90 -1.77
N TRP A 123 -14.88 -13.77 -1.54
CA TRP A 123 -13.85 -14.71 -2.01
C TRP A 123 -13.09 -15.37 -0.87
N ARG A 124 -13.72 -15.47 0.31
CA ARG A 124 -13.15 -16.08 1.52
C ARG A 124 -12.50 -17.43 1.28
N LYS A 125 -13.14 -18.30 0.48
CA LYS A 125 -12.60 -19.63 0.15
C LYS A 125 -11.25 -19.54 -0.58
N TYR A 126 -11.13 -18.64 -1.57
CA TYR A 126 -9.89 -18.42 -2.30
C TYR A 126 -8.82 -17.76 -1.43
N TYR A 127 -9.22 -16.82 -0.57
CA TYR A 127 -8.34 -16.19 0.39
C TYR A 127 -7.73 -17.21 1.36
N GLU A 128 -8.56 -18.03 2.00
CA GLU A 128 -8.10 -19.08 2.93
C GLU A 128 -7.24 -20.14 2.23
N TYR A 129 -7.66 -20.59 1.04
CA TYR A 129 -6.88 -21.52 0.20
C TYR A 129 -5.48 -21.00 -0.15
N ALA A 130 -5.34 -19.70 -0.44
CA ALA A 130 -4.06 -19.09 -0.73
C ALA A 130 -3.18 -18.99 0.54
N LEU A 131 -3.78 -18.62 1.68
CA LEU A 131 -3.08 -18.52 2.95
C LEU A 131 -2.55 -19.88 3.43
N GLU A 132 -3.28 -20.97 3.20
CA GLU A 132 -2.85 -22.35 3.42
C GLU A 132 -1.57 -22.72 2.64
N ARG A 133 -1.20 -21.93 1.62
CA ARG A 133 0.01 -22.06 0.81
C ARG A 133 1.01 -20.91 1.03
N ALA A 134 0.91 -20.25 2.19
CA ALA A 134 1.74 -19.13 2.59
C ALA A 134 1.75 -17.96 1.58
N TYR A 135 0.59 -17.62 1.03
CA TYR A 135 0.47 -16.63 -0.05
C TYR A 135 -0.80 -15.79 0.09
N ALA A 136 -0.68 -14.47 -0.13
CA ALA A 136 -1.80 -13.52 0.05
C ALA A 136 -1.95 -12.58 -1.17
N PRO A 137 -2.49 -13.06 -2.31
CA PRO A 137 -2.58 -12.27 -3.54
C PRO A 137 -3.43 -11.02 -3.38
N PHE A 138 -4.57 -11.14 -2.70
CA PHE A 138 -5.51 -10.02 -2.49
C PHE A 138 -4.88 -8.85 -1.74
N ARG A 139 -3.96 -9.12 -0.81
CA ARG A 139 -3.22 -8.09 -0.07
C ARG A 139 -2.32 -7.27 -1.01
N TRP A 140 -1.61 -7.95 -1.91
CA TRP A 140 -0.72 -7.26 -2.85
C TRP A 140 -1.47 -6.48 -3.92
N ILE A 141 -2.62 -6.98 -4.38
CA ILE A 141 -3.49 -6.24 -5.31
C ILE A 141 -4.06 -4.99 -4.61
N GLU A 142 -4.49 -5.12 -3.36
CA GLU A 142 -4.99 -3.97 -2.60
C GLU A 142 -3.88 -2.95 -2.34
N TYR A 143 -2.73 -3.38 -1.85
CA TYR A 143 -1.61 -2.47 -1.53
C TYR A 143 -1.02 -1.81 -2.78
N SER A 144 -0.97 -2.50 -3.92
CA SER A 144 -0.48 -1.91 -5.17
C SER A 144 -1.33 -0.72 -5.62
N GLY A 145 -2.63 -0.74 -5.37
CA GLY A 145 -3.52 0.40 -5.57
C GLY A 145 -3.44 1.40 -4.41
N SER A 146 -3.69 0.94 -3.18
CA SER A 146 -3.89 1.84 -2.04
C SER A 146 -2.64 2.55 -1.57
N ALA A 147 -1.50 1.88 -1.47
CA ALA A 147 -0.24 2.53 -1.11
C ALA A 147 0.19 3.53 -2.19
N SER A 148 -0.06 3.21 -3.46
CA SER A 148 0.24 4.12 -4.58
C SER A 148 -0.68 5.34 -4.59
N VAL A 149 -1.94 5.22 -4.18
CA VAL A 149 -2.80 6.41 -3.96
C VAL A 149 -2.33 7.23 -2.75
N MET A 150 -1.94 6.57 -1.65
CA MET A 150 -1.36 7.26 -0.48
C MET A 150 -0.11 8.06 -0.85
N ILE A 151 0.76 7.53 -1.71
CA ILE A 151 2.00 8.23 -2.11
C ILE A 151 1.73 9.52 -2.88
N LEU A 152 0.62 9.62 -3.62
CA LEU A 152 0.23 10.85 -4.31
C LEU A 152 -0.11 11.96 -3.33
N ILE A 153 -0.85 11.63 -2.27
CA ILE A 153 -1.19 12.58 -1.20
C ILE A 153 0.07 12.99 -0.44
N LEU A 154 0.93 12.02 -0.10
CA LEU A 154 2.19 12.27 0.60
C LEU A 154 3.15 13.15 -0.19
N SER A 155 3.36 12.84 -1.46
CA SER A 155 4.25 13.61 -2.32
C SER A 155 3.74 15.02 -2.57
N TYR A 156 2.43 15.18 -2.80
CA TYR A 156 1.85 16.51 -2.97
C TYR A 156 1.98 17.36 -1.70
N THR A 157 1.62 16.79 -0.55
CA THR A 157 1.76 17.49 0.75
C THR A 157 3.22 17.77 1.11
N SER A 158 4.17 17.00 0.57
CA SER A 158 5.61 17.22 0.69
C SER A 158 6.18 18.21 -0.33
N GLY A 159 5.34 18.78 -1.22
CA GLY A 159 5.73 19.81 -2.18
C GLY A 159 6.01 19.32 -3.61
N THR A 160 5.66 18.08 -3.96
CA THR A 160 5.75 17.58 -5.35
C THR A 160 4.49 17.97 -6.13
N LEU A 161 4.63 18.91 -7.07
CA LEU A 161 3.50 19.43 -7.86
C LEU A 161 3.51 18.98 -9.34
N LEU A 162 4.61 18.38 -9.80
CA LEU A 162 4.81 18.00 -11.20
C LEU A 162 4.20 16.63 -11.53
N SER A 163 3.38 16.56 -12.58
CA SER A 163 2.69 15.33 -12.99
C SER A 163 3.63 14.14 -13.27
N PRO A 164 4.79 14.30 -13.96
CA PRO A 164 5.64 13.15 -14.24
C PRO A 164 6.29 12.58 -12.96
N MET A 165 6.56 13.44 -11.97
CA MET A 165 7.08 13.00 -10.67
C MET A 165 6.02 12.25 -9.89
N LEU A 166 4.78 12.76 -9.84
CA LEU A 166 3.66 12.08 -9.19
C LEU A 166 3.39 10.70 -9.81
N VAL A 167 3.37 10.61 -11.15
CA VAL A 167 3.21 9.34 -11.88
C VAL A 167 4.37 8.38 -11.58
N SER A 168 5.60 8.88 -11.54
CA SER A 168 6.77 8.06 -11.22
C SER A 168 6.71 7.51 -9.80
N LEU A 169 6.32 8.33 -8.81
CA LEU A 169 6.18 7.91 -7.42
C LEU A 169 5.07 6.87 -7.24
N PHE A 170 3.94 7.06 -7.92
CA PHE A 170 2.86 6.08 -7.98
C PHE A 170 3.37 4.74 -8.54
N ALA A 171 4.07 4.76 -9.67
CA ALA A 171 4.60 3.56 -10.30
C ALA A 171 5.67 2.86 -9.44
N LEU A 172 6.62 3.60 -8.85
CA LEU A 172 7.65 3.04 -7.97
C LEU A 172 7.02 2.37 -6.73
N THR A 173 5.99 2.98 -6.15
CA THR A 173 5.27 2.40 -5.02
C THR A 173 4.54 1.12 -5.43
N MET A 174 3.88 1.12 -6.59
CA MET A 174 3.22 -0.05 -7.15
C MET A 174 4.22 -1.19 -7.43
N ILE A 175 5.37 -0.88 -8.02
CA ILE A 175 6.45 -1.85 -8.31
C ILE A 175 6.99 -2.46 -7.02
N THR A 176 7.13 -1.67 -5.95
CA THR A 176 7.52 -2.19 -4.63
C THR A 176 6.56 -3.28 -4.16
N MET A 177 5.24 -3.08 -4.33
CA MET A 177 4.23 -4.09 -3.98
C MET A 177 4.32 -5.33 -4.86
N TYR A 178 4.64 -5.18 -6.16
CA TYR A 178 4.86 -6.34 -7.03
C TYR A 178 6.11 -7.15 -6.65
N PHE A 179 7.18 -6.52 -6.16
CA PHE A 179 8.31 -7.25 -5.58
C PHE A 179 7.93 -7.98 -4.29
N GLY A 180 7.09 -7.37 -3.45
CA GLY A 180 6.52 -8.02 -2.29
C GLY A 180 5.68 -9.26 -2.67
N HIS A 181 4.87 -9.15 -3.72
CA HIS A 181 4.10 -10.24 -4.29
C HIS A 181 5.00 -11.36 -4.84
N LEU A 182 5.98 -11.02 -5.68
CA LEU A 182 6.94 -11.95 -6.27
C LEU A 182 7.71 -12.72 -5.19
N HIS A 183 8.06 -12.03 -4.09
CA HIS A 183 8.72 -12.66 -2.95
C HIS A 183 7.89 -13.78 -2.32
N GLU A 184 6.56 -13.62 -2.21
CA GLU A 184 5.69 -14.71 -1.75
C GLU A 184 5.47 -15.80 -2.81
N VAL A 185 5.59 -15.47 -4.10
CA VAL A 185 5.58 -16.48 -5.15
C VAL A 185 6.80 -17.41 -5.03
N ILE A 186 7.96 -16.86 -4.66
CA ILE A 186 9.21 -17.60 -4.41
C ILE A 186 9.17 -18.37 -3.08
N CYS A 187 8.57 -17.78 -2.03
CA CYS A 187 8.49 -18.40 -0.71
C CYS A 187 7.38 -19.46 -0.64
N ARG A 188 7.68 -20.68 -1.08
CA ARG A 188 6.78 -21.84 -0.95
C ARG A 188 7.15 -22.75 0.21
N PRO A 189 6.17 -23.27 0.98
CA PRO A 189 6.43 -24.20 2.06
C PRO A 189 6.85 -25.57 1.52
N LYS A 190 7.90 -26.16 2.10
CA LYS A 190 8.29 -27.57 1.90
C LYS A 190 7.73 -28.47 2.99
N SER A 191 7.60 -27.92 4.19
CA SER A 191 6.95 -28.54 5.34
C SER A 191 6.39 -27.42 6.24
N LEU A 192 5.83 -27.78 7.39
CA LEU A 192 5.38 -26.80 8.38
C LEU A 192 6.53 -25.93 8.94
N ASP A 193 7.76 -26.45 8.89
CA ASP A 193 8.93 -25.83 9.51
C ASP A 193 9.97 -25.31 8.50
N GLU A 194 9.94 -25.79 7.27
CA GLU A 194 10.95 -25.49 6.25
C GLU A 194 10.36 -24.89 4.98
N TRP A 195 11.00 -23.83 4.47
CA TRP A 195 10.74 -23.26 3.14
C TRP A 195 11.44 -24.08 2.05
N GLU A 196 10.83 -24.23 0.88
CA GLU A 196 11.38 -24.93 -0.29
C GLU A 196 12.74 -24.36 -0.70
N CYS A 197 12.83 -23.02 -0.80
CA CYS A 197 14.10 -22.35 -1.03
C CYS A 197 14.90 -22.25 0.28
N LYS A 198 15.83 -23.19 0.52
CA LYS A 198 16.68 -23.22 1.72
C LYS A 198 17.66 -22.05 1.81
N ASN A 199 18.23 -21.63 0.67
CA ASN A 199 19.17 -20.51 0.65
C ASN A 199 18.43 -19.20 0.91
N LYS A 200 18.76 -18.55 2.03
CA LYS A 200 18.10 -17.32 2.48
C LYS A 200 18.24 -16.15 1.49
N LEU A 201 19.40 -16.00 0.84
CA LEU A 201 19.62 -14.91 -0.11
C LEU A 201 18.76 -15.07 -1.36
N TRP A 202 18.64 -16.30 -1.86
CA TRP A 202 17.82 -16.61 -3.04
C TRP A 202 16.33 -16.48 -2.70
N ARG A 203 15.96 -16.86 -1.48
CA ARG A 203 14.60 -16.66 -0.97
C ARG A 203 14.24 -15.19 -0.84
N LEU A 204 15.16 -14.36 -0.34
CA LEU A 204 14.96 -12.92 -0.10
C LEU A 204 15.24 -12.03 -1.33
N GLN A 205 15.62 -12.59 -2.48
CA GLN A 205 16.05 -11.79 -3.63
C GLN A 205 15.00 -10.75 -4.06
N ALA A 206 13.72 -11.14 -4.16
CA ALA A 206 12.65 -10.23 -4.58
C ALA A 206 12.35 -9.20 -3.49
N HIS A 207 12.41 -9.59 -2.21
CA HIS A 207 12.30 -8.66 -1.09
C HIS A 207 13.40 -7.59 -1.11
N LEU A 208 14.65 -7.99 -1.35
CA LEU A 208 15.79 -7.07 -1.44
C LEU A 208 15.67 -6.13 -2.65
N LEU A 209 15.25 -6.67 -3.80
CA LEU A 209 15.00 -5.86 -4.99
C LEU A 209 13.82 -4.90 -4.81
N GLY A 210 12.83 -5.23 -3.98
CA GLY A 210 11.73 -4.35 -3.61
C GLY A 210 12.19 -3.07 -2.88
N TYR A 211 13.32 -3.10 -2.18
CA TYR A 211 13.86 -1.88 -1.57
C TYR A 211 14.40 -0.89 -2.58
N VAL A 212 14.76 -1.30 -3.81
CA VAL A 212 15.25 -0.37 -4.83
C VAL A 212 14.19 0.68 -5.17
N PRO A 213 13.00 0.34 -5.69
CA PRO A 213 11.97 1.34 -5.97
C PRO A 213 11.49 2.08 -4.71
N GLN A 214 11.43 1.41 -3.56
CA GLN A 214 11.09 2.04 -2.28
C GLN A 214 12.08 3.16 -1.90
N CYS A 215 13.39 2.90 -2.00
CA CYS A 215 14.44 3.88 -1.72
C CYS A 215 14.36 5.08 -2.65
N PHE A 216 14.14 4.86 -3.96
CA PHE A 216 13.99 5.96 -4.91
C PHE A 216 12.72 6.78 -4.65
N ALA A 217 11.59 6.14 -4.37
CA ALA A 217 10.34 6.84 -4.06
C ALA A 217 10.48 7.72 -2.81
N TRP A 218 10.95 7.16 -1.70
CA TRP A 218 11.15 7.93 -0.47
C TRP A 218 12.29 8.94 -0.58
N GLY A 219 13.36 8.64 -1.33
CA GLY A 219 14.44 9.58 -1.59
C GLY A 219 13.93 10.85 -2.30
N LEU A 220 13.07 10.69 -3.31
CA LEU A 220 12.44 11.81 -4.01
C LEU A 220 11.51 12.61 -3.10
N ILE A 221 10.69 11.94 -2.29
CA ILE A 221 9.78 12.61 -1.34
C ILE A 221 10.58 13.41 -0.30
N ILE A 222 11.60 12.80 0.31
CA ILE A 222 12.43 13.47 1.33
C ILE A 222 13.22 14.62 0.72
N ALA A 223 13.80 14.46 -0.48
CA ALA A 223 14.50 15.54 -1.16
C ALA A 223 13.58 16.75 -1.42
N GLN A 224 12.38 16.50 -1.93
CA GLN A 224 11.39 17.56 -2.17
C GLN A 224 10.91 18.21 -0.87
N PHE A 225 10.66 17.39 0.15
CA PHE A 225 10.25 17.86 1.47
C PHE A 225 11.31 18.74 2.14
N MET A 226 12.60 18.38 2.02
CA MET A 226 13.70 19.18 2.57
C MET A 226 13.83 20.54 1.86
N ASP A 227 13.64 20.59 0.54
CA ASP A 227 13.61 21.86 -0.20
C ASP A 227 12.40 22.72 0.19
N ALA A 228 11.20 22.12 0.23
CA ALA A 228 9.96 22.83 0.55
C ALA A 228 9.92 23.30 2.01
N GLY A 229 10.34 22.45 2.94
CA GLY A 229 10.25 22.69 4.39
C GLY A 229 11.19 23.75 4.93
N GLY A 230 12.26 24.09 4.20
CA GLY A 230 13.15 25.20 4.55
C GLY A 230 12.60 26.58 4.18
N LYS A 231 11.51 26.65 3.40
CA LYS A 231 10.96 27.91 2.89
C LYS A 231 10.09 28.58 3.96
N THR A 232 10.17 29.91 4.01
CA THR A 232 9.35 30.74 4.88
C THR A 232 8.67 31.83 4.06
N THR A 233 7.48 32.25 4.48
CA THR A 233 6.77 33.38 3.89
C THR A 233 6.21 34.27 4.99
N THR A 234 5.89 35.52 4.69
CA THR A 234 5.22 36.43 5.64
C THR A 234 3.76 36.53 5.24
N ASP A 235 2.85 36.22 6.16
CA ASP A 235 1.42 36.31 5.88
C ASP A 235 0.90 37.76 5.93
N ALA A 236 -0.38 37.95 5.61
CA ALA A 236 -1.03 39.25 5.62
C ALA A 236 -1.04 39.94 7.02
N SER A 237 -0.80 39.18 8.09
CA SER A 237 -0.68 39.70 9.46
C SER A 237 0.76 40.04 9.87
N GLY A 238 1.72 39.94 8.95
CA GLY A 238 3.13 40.18 9.21
C GLY A 238 3.83 39.04 9.96
N GLN A 239 3.18 37.88 10.12
CA GLN A 239 3.77 36.73 10.81
C GLN A 239 4.53 35.86 9.81
N THR A 240 5.75 35.47 10.20
CA THR A 240 6.51 34.46 9.45
C THR A 240 5.83 33.10 9.58
N ARG A 241 5.40 32.56 8.45
CA ARG A 241 4.85 31.21 8.29
C ARG A 241 5.90 30.28 7.71
N GLN A 242 5.83 29.04 8.20
CA GLN A 242 6.62 27.91 7.71
C GLN A 242 5.66 26.78 7.34
N MET A 243 6.21 25.71 6.77
CA MET A 243 5.43 24.51 6.49
C MET A 243 4.72 24.00 7.76
N PRO A 244 3.42 23.66 7.70
CA PRO A 244 2.68 23.20 8.86
C PRO A 244 3.30 21.94 9.49
N LYS A 245 3.32 21.90 10.83
CA LYS A 245 3.96 20.81 11.60
C LYS A 245 3.35 19.43 11.32
N PHE A 246 2.06 19.36 10.95
CA PHE A 246 1.42 18.09 10.63
C PHE A 246 2.02 17.44 9.37
N VAL A 247 2.59 18.21 8.45
CA VAL A 247 3.27 17.67 7.26
C VAL A 247 4.52 16.89 7.66
N TYR A 248 5.31 17.40 8.61
CA TYR A 248 6.46 16.68 9.17
C TYR A 248 6.03 15.36 9.83
N ALA A 249 4.93 15.40 10.60
CA ALA A 249 4.39 14.20 11.25
C ALA A 249 3.97 13.15 10.23
N ILE A 250 3.27 13.56 9.17
CA ILE A 250 2.87 12.67 8.06
C ILE A 250 4.10 12.08 7.37
N VAL A 251 5.07 12.90 6.95
CA VAL A 251 6.22 12.45 6.16
C VAL A 251 7.07 11.43 6.93
N PHE A 252 7.48 11.77 8.15
CA PHE A 252 8.35 10.88 8.94
C PHE A 252 7.57 9.71 9.56
N GLY A 253 6.31 9.92 9.94
CA GLY A 253 5.44 8.87 10.45
C GLY A 253 5.15 7.82 9.39
N GLU A 254 4.68 8.23 8.21
CA GLU A 254 4.43 7.30 7.10
C GLU A 254 5.71 6.66 6.59
N MET A 255 6.85 7.35 6.60
CA MET A 255 8.13 6.72 6.30
C MET A 255 8.35 5.52 7.25
N ALA A 256 8.34 5.74 8.57
CA ALA A 256 8.55 4.66 9.53
C ALA A 256 7.55 3.51 9.36
N VAL A 257 6.28 3.82 9.08
CA VAL A 257 5.23 2.81 8.88
C VAL A 257 5.44 2.03 7.58
N PHE A 258 5.73 2.69 6.45
CA PHE A 258 5.99 2.03 5.16
C PHE A 258 7.19 1.08 5.25
N TRP A 259 8.28 1.48 5.89
CA TRP A 259 9.43 0.60 6.10
C TRP A 259 9.11 -0.61 7.00
N SER A 260 8.15 -0.45 7.93
CA SER A 260 7.72 -1.55 8.81
C SER A 260 7.02 -2.68 8.05
N PHE A 261 6.38 -2.42 6.89
CA PHE A 261 5.81 -3.48 6.04
C PHE A 261 6.90 -4.43 5.53
N GLY A 262 8.05 -3.88 5.12
CA GLY A 262 9.22 -4.67 4.71
C GLY A 262 9.76 -5.53 5.86
N VAL A 263 9.80 -4.97 7.08
CA VAL A 263 10.22 -5.72 8.27
C VAL A 263 9.30 -6.91 8.56
N VAL A 264 7.98 -6.75 8.42
CA VAL A 264 7.03 -7.87 8.57
C VAL A 264 7.34 -8.96 7.55
N GLN A 265 7.55 -8.61 6.27
CA GLN A 265 7.90 -9.59 5.24
C GLN A 265 9.19 -10.34 5.55
N LEU A 266 10.22 -9.62 5.99
CA LEU A 266 11.50 -10.19 6.37
C LEU A 266 11.34 -11.20 7.51
N ILE A 267 10.63 -10.82 8.59
CA ILE A 267 10.41 -11.68 9.75
C ILE A 267 9.65 -12.95 9.35
N VAL A 268 8.57 -12.83 8.56
CA VAL A 268 7.78 -13.97 8.08
C VAL A 268 8.65 -14.93 7.27
N SER A 269 9.51 -14.40 6.41
CA SER A 269 10.38 -15.17 5.51
C SER A 269 11.54 -15.87 6.21
N LEU A 270 11.84 -15.46 7.43
CA LEU A 270 12.88 -16.05 8.29
C LEU A 270 12.30 -17.03 9.32
N ARG A 271 10.99 -17.02 9.54
CA ARG A 271 10.28 -17.93 10.44
C ARG A 271 9.75 -19.16 9.69
N PRO A 272 9.40 -20.24 10.42
CA PRO A 272 8.66 -21.38 9.87
C PRO A 272 7.42 -20.97 9.06
N PRO A 273 7.14 -21.62 7.91
CA PRO A 273 5.95 -21.34 7.11
C PRO A 273 4.63 -21.48 7.89
N SER A 274 4.57 -22.39 8.87
CA SER A 274 3.41 -22.55 9.77
C SER A 274 3.03 -21.28 10.53
N LYS A 275 3.92 -20.29 10.66
CA LYS A 275 3.67 -19.00 11.33
C LYS A 275 3.24 -17.88 10.36
N TYR A 276 3.09 -18.17 9.07
CA TYR A 276 2.78 -17.17 8.03
C TYR A 276 1.55 -16.30 8.37
N CYS A 277 0.47 -16.89 8.89
CA CYS A 277 -0.75 -16.15 9.23
C CYS A 277 -0.55 -15.08 10.33
N GLN A 278 0.52 -15.16 11.13
CA GLN A 278 0.86 -14.09 12.08
C GLN A 278 1.29 -12.82 11.33
N GLY A 279 2.01 -12.98 10.22
CA GLY A 279 2.38 -11.89 9.32
C GLY A 279 1.17 -11.28 8.63
N GLU A 280 0.23 -12.12 8.18
CA GLU A 280 -1.02 -11.64 7.58
C GLU A 280 -1.81 -10.74 8.54
N ILE A 281 -1.94 -11.16 9.81
CA ILE A 281 -2.60 -10.33 10.83
C ILE A 281 -1.80 -9.04 11.11
N ALA A 282 -0.46 -9.11 11.14
CA ALA A 282 0.37 -7.92 11.30
C ALA A 282 0.17 -6.90 10.17
N TYR A 283 0.06 -7.37 8.92
CA TYR A 283 -0.23 -6.53 7.77
C TYR A 283 -1.61 -5.86 7.85
N MET A 284 -2.64 -6.57 8.32
CA MET A 284 -3.97 -5.98 8.54
C MET A 284 -3.89 -4.77 9.48
N TRP A 285 -3.20 -4.93 10.62
CA TRP A 285 -3.01 -3.86 11.59
C TRP A 285 -2.20 -2.70 11.03
N LEU A 286 -1.10 -3.01 10.34
CA LEU A 286 -0.23 -1.98 9.77
C LEU A 286 -0.93 -1.19 8.66
N SER A 287 -1.77 -1.85 7.86
CA SER A 287 -2.63 -1.20 6.85
C SER A 287 -3.62 -0.24 7.48
N LEU A 288 -4.33 -0.68 8.53
CA LEU A 288 -5.27 0.18 9.25
C LEU A 288 -4.54 1.38 9.89
N PHE A 289 -3.39 1.14 10.52
CA PHE A 289 -2.62 2.19 11.17
C PHE A 289 -2.07 3.21 10.17
N ALA A 290 -1.44 2.77 9.09
CA ALA A 290 -0.90 3.65 8.04
C ALA A 290 -2.02 4.50 7.42
N LYS A 291 -3.06 3.86 6.91
CA LYS A 291 -4.17 4.56 6.25
C LYS A 291 -4.91 5.48 7.21
N GLY A 292 -5.12 5.04 8.44
CA GLY A 292 -5.72 5.85 9.50
C GLY A 292 -4.86 7.06 9.86
N PHE A 293 -3.55 6.87 10.04
CA PHE A 293 -2.62 7.94 10.38
C PHE A 293 -2.59 9.03 9.30
N LEU A 294 -2.33 8.67 8.04
CA LEU A 294 -2.38 9.62 6.93
C LEU A 294 -3.77 10.25 6.78
N GLY A 295 -4.81 9.43 6.68
CA GLY A 295 -6.17 9.88 6.36
C GLY A 295 -6.75 10.80 7.41
N ILE A 296 -6.60 10.49 8.71
CA ILE A 296 -7.13 11.32 9.80
C ILE A 296 -6.40 12.65 9.88
N ILE A 297 -5.07 12.67 9.76
CA ILE A 297 -4.30 13.92 9.82
C ILE A 297 -4.63 14.81 8.63
N VAL A 298 -4.69 14.25 7.41
CA VAL A 298 -5.05 15.01 6.20
C VAL A 298 -6.49 15.51 6.29
N LEU A 299 -7.43 14.69 6.75
CA LEU A 299 -8.82 15.11 6.96
C LEU A 299 -8.92 16.31 7.91
N GLY A 300 -8.31 16.22 9.09
CA GLY A 300 -8.42 17.26 10.11
C GLY A 300 -7.67 18.56 9.82
N ASN A 301 -6.68 18.54 8.92
CA ASN A 301 -5.83 19.72 8.65
C ASN A 301 -5.97 20.29 7.24
N VAL A 302 -6.48 19.51 6.28
CA VAL A 302 -6.52 19.91 4.86
C VAL A 302 -7.93 19.79 4.30
N LEU A 303 -8.58 18.63 4.45
CA LEU A 303 -9.80 18.34 3.69
C LEU A 303 -11.03 19.12 4.16
N ILE A 304 -11.01 19.71 5.36
CA ILE A 304 -12.11 20.54 5.89
C ILE A 304 -11.99 22.02 5.53
N LEU A 305 -10.95 22.42 4.81
CA LEU A 305 -10.69 23.82 4.49
C LEU A 305 -11.45 24.23 3.22
N ASP A 306 -12.38 25.17 3.35
CA ASP A 306 -13.17 25.68 2.22
C ASP A 306 -12.30 26.46 1.22
N ASN A 307 -11.30 27.19 1.71
CA ASN A 307 -10.51 28.13 0.89
C ASN A 307 -9.18 27.52 0.38
N PHE A 308 -8.94 26.22 0.56
CA PHE A 308 -7.65 25.63 0.18
C PHE A 308 -7.42 25.69 -1.34
N THR A 309 -8.48 25.55 -2.13
CA THR A 309 -8.43 25.68 -3.59
C THR A 309 -8.27 27.15 -4.02
N ASP A 310 -8.82 28.11 -3.27
CA ASP A 310 -8.74 29.54 -3.58
C ASP A 310 -7.31 30.08 -3.59
N ILE A 311 -6.41 29.47 -2.80
CA ILE A 311 -4.98 29.82 -2.80
C ILE A 311 -4.38 29.68 -4.20
N TYR A 312 -4.83 28.67 -4.96
CA TYR A 312 -4.30 28.35 -6.28
C TYR A 312 -5.10 28.97 -7.43
N GLU A 313 -6.34 29.37 -7.18
CA GLU A 313 -7.19 30.01 -8.21
C GLU A 313 -6.98 31.53 -8.27
N ASN A 314 -6.54 32.15 -7.16
CA ASN A 314 -6.30 33.59 -7.07
C ASN A 314 -4.81 34.00 -7.11
N SER A 315 -3.89 33.04 -7.31
CA SER A 315 -2.45 33.25 -7.48
C SER A 315 -2.03 33.22 -8.94
#